data_AF-A0A7X0C3I2-F1
#
_entry.id   AF-A0A7X0C3I2-F1
#
_cell.length_a   1.000
_cell.length_b   1.000
_cell.length_c   1.000
_cell.angle_alpha   90.00
_cell.angle_beta   90.00
_cell.angle_gamma   90.00
#
_symmetry.space_group_name_H-M   'P 1'
#
loop_
_entity.id
_entity.type
_entity.pdbx_description
1 polymer ?
#
loop_
_entity_poly.entity_id
_entity_poly.type
_entity_poly.pdbx_seq_one_letter_code
_entity_poly.pdbx_strand_id
1 'polypeptide(L)' 'MATLSLGLVAFVATFFDGGHVVASWAGALGFGTGLYSQYISATTAQRALNIVGMVAAFVGVALGIARGGFLP' A
#
# COMPACT_ATOMS: atom_id res chain seq x y z
N MET A 1 1.31 -6.02 -10.37
CA MET A 1 1.66 -7.05 -9.35
C MET A 1 2.37 -6.42 -8.16
N ALA A 2 3.41 -5.60 -8.35
CA ALA A 2 4.10 -4.90 -7.25
C ALA A 2 3.15 -4.09 -6.32
N THR A 3 2.14 -3.41 -6.88
CA THR A 3 1.12 -2.67 -6.12
C THR A 3 0.34 -3.56 -5.15
N LEU A 4 -0.05 -4.76 -5.60
CA LEU A 4 -0.82 -5.70 -4.79
C LEU A 4 0.03 -6.23 -3.64
N SER A 5 1.28 -6.62 -3.91
CA SER A 5 2.19 -7.09 -2.86
C SER A 5 2.53 -5.99 -1.85
N LEU A 6 2.80 -4.77 -2.31
CA LEU A 6 3.09 -3.64 -1.42
C LEU A 6 1.86 -3.28 -0.56
N GLY A 7 0.67 -3.26 -1.17
CA GLY A 7 -0.58 -3.02 -0.44
C GLY A 7 -0.86 -4.09 0.60
N LEU A 8 -0.65 -5.37 0.27
CA LEU A 8 -0.83 -6.47 1.21
C LEU A 8 0.16 -6.37 2.38
N VAL A 9 1.44 -6.12 2.10
CA VAL A 9 2.46 -5.93 3.15
C VAL A 9 2.11 -4.74 4.03
N ALA A 10 1.72 -3.61 3.44
CA ALA A 10 1.36 -2.41 4.18
C ALA A 10 0.16 -2.64 5.10
N PHE A 11 -0.88 -3.31 4.60
CA PHE A 11 -2.09 -3.63 5.37
C PHE A 11 -1.81 -4.66 6.46
N VAL A 12 -1.10 -5.75 6.15
CA VAL A 12 -0.78 -6.81 7.11
C VAL A 12 0.14 -6.30 8.22
N ALA A 13 1.08 -5.41 7.90
CA ALA A 13 1.91 -4.72 8.90
C ALA A 13 1.08 -3.93 9.92
N THR A 14 -0.20 -3.63 9.64
CA THR A 14 -1.04 -2.93 10.59
C THR A 14 -1.46 -3.76 11.80
N PHE A 15 -1.40 -5.10 11.72
CA PHE A 15 -1.80 -5.99 12.82
C PHE A 15 -0.71 -6.22 13.88
N PHE A 16 0.52 -5.75 13.64
CA PHE A 16 1.63 -5.95 14.57
C PHE A 16 1.96 -4.66 15.35
N ASP A 17 2.20 -4.81 16.65
CA ASP A 17 2.74 -3.73 17.48
C ASP A 17 4.15 -3.36 17.00
N GLY A 18 4.37 -2.08 16.72
CA GLY A 18 5.61 -1.58 16.10
C GLY A 18 5.67 -1.71 14.57
N GLY A 19 4.65 -2.29 13.91
CA GLY A 19 4.60 -2.43 12.45
C GLY A 19 4.38 -1.12 11.68
N HIS A 20 4.26 0.02 12.35
CA HIS A 20 3.90 1.31 11.75
C HIS A 20 4.93 1.81 10.73
N VAL A 21 6.22 1.57 10.94
CA VAL A 21 7.29 1.97 9.99
C VAL A 21 7.12 1.26 8.65
N VAL A 22 6.89 -0.06 8.70
CA VAL A 22 6.67 -0.88 7.51
C VAL A 22 5.35 -0.51 6.83
N ALA A 23 4.27 -0.37 7.60
CA ALA A 23 2.96 0.03 7.09
C ALA A 23 3.02 1.39 6.37
N SER A 24 3.76 2.35 6.93
CA SER A 24 3.92 3.69 6.36
C SER A 24 4.71 3.67 5.05
N TRP A 25 5.89 3.06 5.04
CA TRP A 25 6.74 3.02 3.83
C TRP A 25 6.16 2.14 2.72
N ALA A 26 5.74 0.92 3.05
CA ALA A 26 5.16 0.01 2.07
C ALA A 26 3.85 0.57 1.51
N GLY A 27 3.04 1.23 2.35
CA GLY A 27 1.79 1.84 1.92
C GLY A 27 2.02 3.08 1.04
N ALA A 28 2.98 3.95 1.37
CA ALA A 28 3.31 5.13 0.55
C ALA A 28 3.84 4.72 -0.83
N LEU A 29 4.80 3.79 -0.87
CA LEU A 29 5.35 3.27 -2.13
C LEU A 29 4.30 2.49 -2.91
N GLY A 30 3.50 1.66 -2.25
CA GLY A 30 2.42 0.88 -2.87
C GLY A 30 1.34 1.78 -3.48
N PHE A 31 0.95 2.84 -2.79
CA PHE A 31 -0.03 3.79 -3.29
C PHE A 31 0.52 4.57 -4.49
N GLY A 32 1.74 5.13 -4.39
CA GLY A 32 2.37 5.87 -5.47
C GLY A 32 2.61 5.02 -6.73
N THR A 33 3.21 3.84 -6.57
CA THR A 33 3.41 2.89 -7.69
C THR A 33 2.09 2.38 -8.26
N GLY A 34 1.05 2.25 -7.43
CA GLY A 34 -0.30 1.90 -7.84
C GLY A 34 -0.97 2.94 -8.71
N LEU A 35 -0.86 4.22 -8.35
CA LEU A 35 -1.39 5.33 -9.15
C LEU A 35 -0.74 5.37 -10.54
N TYR A 36 0.60 5.22 -10.58
CA TYR A 36 1.30 5.13 -11.85
C TYR A 36 0.89 3.88 -12.64
N SER A 37 0.82 2.71 -11.99
CA SER A 37 0.38 1.48 -12.65
C SER A 37 -1.03 1.59 -13.20
N GLN A 38 -1.93 2.31 -12.54
CA GLN A 38 -3.26 2.61 -13.07
C GLN A 38 -3.23 3.47 -14.32
N TYR A 39 -2.42 4.52 -14.31
CA TYR A 39 -2.29 5.43 -15.44
C TYR A 39 -1.85 4.72 -16.72
N ILE A 40 -0.93 3.75 -16.60
CA ILE A 40 -0.38 3.00 -17.75
C ILE A 40 -1.09 1.67 -18.05
N SER A 41 -2.16 1.33 -17.33
CA SER A 41 -2.79 0.00 -17.45
C SER A 41 -3.54 -0.20 -18.76
N ALA A 42 -3.19 -1.27 -19.49
CA ALA A 42 -3.83 -1.63 -20.76
C ALA A 42 -5.14 -2.43 -20.59
N THR A 43 -5.26 -3.23 -19.51
CA THR A 43 -6.38 -4.16 -19.33
C THR A 43 -7.24 -3.83 -18.10
N THR A 44 -8.53 -4.15 -18.16
CA THR A 44 -9.45 -3.99 -17.02
C THR A 44 -9.09 -4.91 -15.86
N ALA A 45 -8.64 -6.13 -16.14
CA ALA A 45 -8.22 -7.08 -15.10
C ALA A 45 -7.02 -6.57 -14.29
N GLN A 46 -6.01 -6.01 -14.97
CA GLN A 46 -4.89 -5.34 -14.30
C GLN A 46 -5.37 -4.18 -13.45
N ARG A 47 -6.28 -3.35 -13.98
CA ARG A 47 -6.82 -2.21 -13.23
C ARG A 47 -7.55 -2.62 -11.96
N ALA A 48 -8.34 -3.68 -12.01
CA ALA A 48 -9.04 -4.22 -10.85
C ALA A 48 -8.04 -4.63 -9.76
N LEU A 49 -6.98 -5.37 -10.12
CA LEU A 49 -5.95 -5.78 -9.16
C LEU A 49 -5.16 -4.58 -8.59
N ASN A 50 -4.87 -3.59 -9.42
CA ASN A 50 -4.21 -2.36 -8.98
C ASN A 50 -5.06 -1.58 -7.97
N ILE A 51 -6.39 -1.49 -8.17
CA ILE A 51 -7.29 -0.84 -7.21
C ILE A 51 -7.25 -1.54 -5.86
N VAL A 52 -7.35 -2.87 -5.84
CA VAL A 52 -7.28 -3.65 -4.60
C VAL A 52 -5.97 -3.39 -3.86
N GLY A 53 -4.84 -3.45 -4.58
CA GLY A 53 -3.52 -3.15 -4.02
C GLY A 53 -3.39 -1.71 -3.49
N MET A 54 -3.88 -0.72 -4.24
CA MET A 54 -3.85 0.70 -3.83
C MET A 54 -4.70 0.95 -2.59
N VAL A 55 -5.89 0.36 -2.49
CA VAL A 55 -6.75 0.54 -1.31
C VAL A 55 -6.08 -0.07 -0.08
N ALA A 56 -5.51 -1.27 -0.20
CA ALA A 56 -4.74 -1.88 0.88
C ALA A 56 -3.51 -1.04 1.27
N ALA A 57 -2.80 -0.48 0.29
CA ALA A 57 -1.66 0.41 0.50
C ALA A 57 -2.07 1.72 1.20
N PHE A 58 -3.17 2.32 0.78
CA PHE A 58 -3.73 3.55 1.35
C PHE A 58 -4.12 3.35 2.82
N VAL A 59 -4.85 2.26 3.12
CA VAL A 59 -5.21 1.92 4.50
C VAL A 59 -3.96 1.66 5.35
N GLY A 60 -2.98 0.92 4.79
CA GLY A 60 -1.71 0.64 5.45
C GLY A 60 -0.94 1.91 5.82
N VAL A 61 -0.72 2.83 4.87
CA VAL A 61 0.00 4.08 5.16
C VAL A 61 -0.77 4.99 6.12
N ALA A 62 -2.10 5.09 5.99
CA ALA A 62 -2.91 5.91 6.88
C ALA A 62 -2.83 5.43 8.34
N LEU A 63 -2.97 4.12 8.56
CA LEU A 63 -2.86 3.52 9.89
C LEU A 63 -1.41 3.47 10.41
N GLY A 64 -0.42 3.40 9.51
CA GLY A 64 1.00 3.54 9.85
C GLY A 64 1.31 4.94 10.40
N ILE A 65 0.89 5.98 9.67
CA ILE A 65 1.04 7.38 10.08
C ILE A 65 0.34 7.64 11.42
N ALA A 66 -0.87 7.11 11.60
CA ALA A 66 -1.61 7.26 12.85
C ALA A 66 -0.91 6.64 14.09
N ARG A 67 0.06 5.75 13.90
CA ARG A 67 0.73 4.99 14.98
C ARG A 67 2.23 5.26 15.12
N GLY A 68 2.74 6.37 14.56
CA GLY A 68 4.15 6.76 14.68
C GLY A 68 4.82 7.05 13.34
N GLY A 69 4.19 6.68 12.22
CA GLY A 69 4.66 7.02 10.88
C GLY A 69 5.93 6.29 10.47
N PHE A 70 6.82 7.02 9.79
CA PHE A 70 7.90 6.49 8.96
C PHE A 70 9.20 6.17 9.70
N LEU A 71 9.32 6.56 10.96
CA LEU A 71 10.52 6.41 11.78
C LEU A 71 10.16 5.67 13.08
N PRO A 72 11.09 4.90 13.66
CA PRO A 72 10.87 4.14 14.89
C PRO A 72 10.72 5.02 16.14
#